data_AF-A0A4Y8R9Y3-F1
#
_entry.id   AF-A0A4Y8R9Y3-F1
#
_cell.length_a   1.000
_cell.length_b   1.000
_cell.length_c   1.000
_cell.angle_alpha   90.00
_cell.angle_beta   90.00
_cell.angle_gamma   90.00
#
_symmetry.space_group_name_H-M   'P 1'
#
loop_
_entity.id
_entity.type
_entity.pdbx_description
1 polymer ?
#
loop_
_entity_poly.entity_id
_entity_poly.type
_entity_poly.pdbx_seq_one_letter_code
_entity_poly.pdbx_strand_id
1 'polypeptide(L)'
;MPVLETDEERAEYEFNEADGWVSIGELGERRVALKETALGMLRGSGRQQIAISVSERDLARLKQKASEKGVHYRTLIDTILHDYAEE
;
A
#
# COMPACT_ATOMS: atom_id res chain seq x y z
N MET A 1 -35.53 -15.75 -15.05
CA MET A 1 -36.21 -14.45 -15.23
C MET A 1 -36.80 -14.08 -13.89
N PRO A 2 -36.40 -12.96 -13.26
CA PRO A 2 -37.07 -12.48 -12.06
C PRO A 2 -38.53 -12.13 -12.40
N VAL A 3 -39.44 -12.35 -11.46
CA VAL A 3 -40.86 -11.98 -11.62
C VAL A 3 -40.99 -10.56 -11.09
N LEU A 4 -41.21 -9.58 -11.98
CA LEU A 4 -41.42 -8.18 -11.64
C LEU A 4 -42.93 -7.94 -11.64
N GLU A 5 -43.51 -7.58 -10.49
CA GLU A 5 -44.96 -7.60 -10.25
C GLU A 5 -45.62 -6.24 -10.52
N THR A 6 -44.84 -5.16 -10.64
CA THR A 6 -45.36 -3.81 -10.93
C THR A 6 -44.63 -3.12 -12.09
N ASP A 7 -45.34 -2.20 -12.76
CA ASP A 7 -44.78 -1.41 -13.88
C ASP A 7 -43.63 -0.49 -13.41
N GLU A 8 -43.64 -0.04 -12.14
CA GLU A 8 -42.54 0.70 -11.51
C GLU A 8 -41.29 -0.18 -11.36
N GLU A 9 -41.42 -1.41 -10.84
CA GLU A 9 -40.29 -2.35 -10.70
C GLU A 9 -39.68 -2.73 -12.05
N ARG A 10 -40.50 -2.81 -13.11
CA ARG A 10 -40.02 -3.06 -14.48
C ARG A 10 -39.22 -1.88 -15.02
N ALA A 11 -39.70 -0.65 -14.81
CA ALA A 11 -39.01 0.55 -15.26
C ALA A 11 -37.68 0.76 -14.51
N GLU A 12 -37.62 0.44 -13.22
CA GLU A 12 -36.40 0.50 -12.42
C GLU A 12 -35.38 -0.57 -12.86
N TYR A 13 -35.86 -1.78 -13.15
CA TYR A 13 -35.02 -2.85 -13.69
C TYR A 13 -34.45 -2.49 -15.08
N GLU A 14 -35.27 -2.00 -16.00
CA GLU A 14 -34.84 -1.55 -17.33
C GLU A 14 -33.86 -0.36 -17.26
N PHE A 15 -34.04 0.57 -16.31
CA PHE A 15 -33.11 1.67 -16.07
C PHE A 15 -31.76 1.19 -15.48
N ASN A 16 -31.77 0.15 -14.66
CA ASN A 16 -30.56 -0.45 -14.06
C ASN A 16 -29.75 -1.28 -15.08
N GLU A 17 -30.45 -2.02 -15.96
CA GLU A 17 -29.85 -2.83 -17.02
C GLU A 17 -29.40 -1.99 -18.22
N ALA A 18 -30.02 -0.83 -18.46
CA ALA A 18 -29.50 0.16 -19.37
C ALA A 18 -28.18 0.70 -18.81
N ASP A 19 -27.11 0.61 -19.58
CA ASP A 19 -25.72 1.01 -19.28
C ASP A 19 -25.54 2.56 -19.08
N GLY A 20 -26.54 3.22 -18.51
CA GLY A 20 -26.70 4.66 -18.37
C GLY A 20 -26.31 5.21 -17.00
N TRP A 21 -25.40 4.56 -16.28
CA TRP A 21 -24.85 5.09 -15.05
C TRP A 21 -24.03 6.35 -15.33
N VAL A 22 -24.67 7.52 -15.20
CA VAL A 22 -23.96 8.80 -15.26
C VAL A 22 -23.46 9.14 -13.86
N SER A 23 -22.15 9.11 -13.68
CA SER A 23 -21.52 9.46 -12.42
C SER A 23 -21.79 10.91 -12.04
N ILE A 24 -22.48 11.13 -10.92
CA ILE A 24 -22.81 12.46 -10.42
C ILE A 24 -21.66 12.95 -9.54
N GLY A 25 -20.76 13.77 -10.09
CA GLY A 25 -19.69 14.43 -9.35
C GLY A 25 -18.41 14.65 -10.16
N GLU A 26 -17.50 15.48 -9.65
CA GLU A 26 -16.22 15.78 -10.29
C GLU A 26 -15.22 14.61 -10.15
N LEU A 27 -15.48 13.53 -10.89
CA LEU A 27 -14.61 12.36 -10.94
C LEU A 27 -13.21 12.70 -11.45
N GLY A 28 -13.07 13.71 -12.30
CA GLY A 28 -11.78 14.15 -12.83
C GLY A 28 -10.84 14.59 -11.72
N GLU A 29 -11.27 15.56 -10.92
CA GLU A 29 -10.48 16.11 -9.80
C GLU A 29 -10.21 15.04 -8.74
N ARG A 30 -11.23 14.23 -8.42
CA ARG A 30 -11.11 13.17 -7.41
C ARG A 30 -10.15 12.06 -7.84
N ARG A 31 -10.13 11.70 -9.12
CA ARG A 31 -9.15 10.73 -9.67
C ARG A 31 -7.73 11.28 -9.64
N VAL A 32 -7.54 12.57 -9.94
CA VAL A 32 -6.22 13.20 -9.87
C VAL A 32 -5.71 13.24 -8.44
N ALA A 33 -6.54 13.67 -7.48
CA ALA A 33 -6.18 13.71 -6.06
C ALA A 33 -5.84 12.31 -5.51
N LEU A 34 -6.62 11.28 -5.85
CA LEU A 34 -6.35 9.90 -5.45
C LEU A 34 -5.08 9.36 -6.09
N LYS A 35 -4.81 9.70 -7.36
CA LYS A 35 -3.59 9.28 -8.08
C LYS A 35 -2.35 9.95 -7.49
N GLU A 36 -2.39 11.25 -7.22
CA GLU A 36 -1.32 12.01 -6.56
C GLU A 36 -1.00 11.42 -5.18
N THR A 37 -2.03 11.13 -4.38
CA THR A 37 -1.88 10.52 -3.05
C THR A 37 -1.26 9.13 -3.14
N ALA A 38 -1.73 8.28 -4.06
CA ALA A 38 -1.17 6.94 -4.27
C ALA A 38 0.29 7.00 -4.76
N LEU A 39 0.62 7.93 -5.66
CA LEU A 39 1.99 8.15 -6.12
C LEU A 39 2.91 8.66 -5.01
N GLY A 40 2.41 9.55 -4.13
CA GLY A 40 3.14 10.02 -2.96
C GLY A 40 3.49 8.88 -1.99
N MET A 41 2.53 7.99 -1.73
CA MET A 41 2.76 6.79 -0.92
C MET A 41 3.80 5.86 -1.56
N LEU A 42 3.71 5.62 -2.87
CA LEU A 42 4.65 4.75 -3.59
C LEU A 42 6.07 5.34 -3.67
N ARG A 43 6.21 6.67 -3.83
CA ARG A 43 7.51 7.35 -3.91
C ARG A 43 8.29 7.29 -2.59
N GLY A 44 7.60 7.28 -1.43
CA GLY A 44 8.22 7.14 -0.11
C GLY A 44 8.43 5.69 0.36
N SER A 45 7.82 4.71 -0.31
CA SER A 45 7.81 3.30 0.13
C SER A 45 8.90 2.44 -0.53
N GLY A 46 9.77 3.05 -1.33
CA GLY A 46 10.83 2.35 -2.05
C GLY A 46 11.94 1.87 -1.12
N ARG A 47 11.80 0.67 -0.53
CA ARG A 47 12.91 0.02 0.16
C ARG A 47 14.02 -0.30 -0.85
N GLN A 48 15.14 0.41 -0.76
CA GLN A 48 16.32 0.11 -1.57
C GLN A 48 17.12 -1.04 -0.95
N GLN A 49 17.68 -1.90 -1.80
CA GLN A 49 18.58 -2.97 -1.37
C GLN A 49 20.02 -2.48 -1.48
N ILE A 50 20.78 -2.67 -0.41
CA ILE A 50 22.21 -2.38 -0.37
C ILE A 50 22.97 -3.66 -0.05
N ALA A 51 24.11 -3.87 -0.72
CA ALA A 51 25.04 -4.94 -0.43
C ALA A 51 26.17 -4.38 0.44
N ILE A 52 26.36 -4.94 1.63
CA ILE A 52 27.40 -4.52 2.58
C ILE A 52 28.31 -5.71 2.87
N SER A 53 29.62 -5.50 2.79
CA SER A 53 30.60 -6.47 3.26
C SER A 53 30.92 -6.20 4.73
N VAL A 54 30.74 -7.22 5.57
CA VAL A 54 31.05 -7.18 7.01
C VAL A 54 31.95 -8.36 7.37
N SER A 55 32.78 -8.19 8.39
CA SER A 55 33.62 -9.29 8.89
C SER A 55 32.76 -10.38 9.51
N GLU A 56 33.21 -11.64 9.48
CA GLU A 56 32.47 -12.75 10.11
C GLU A 56 32.26 -12.54 11.61
N ARG A 57 33.27 -11.95 12.29
CA ARG A 57 33.19 -11.63 13.72
C ARG A 57 32.10 -10.61 14.02
N ASP A 58 31.99 -9.58 13.18
CA ASP A 58 30.98 -8.53 13.37
C ASP A 58 29.58 -9.04 13.03
N LEU A 59 29.45 -9.87 11.99
CA LEU A 59 28.18 -10.54 11.68
C LEU A 59 27.71 -11.42 12.84
N ALA A 60 28.61 -12.19 13.46
CA ALA A 60 28.29 -13.00 14.63
C ALA A 60 27.80 -12.16 15.81
N ARG A 61 28.48 -11.04 16.09
CA ARG A 61 28.09 -10.08 17.14
C ARG A 61 26.74 -9.42 16.84
N LEU A 62 26.47 -9.05 15.59
CA LEU A 62 25.18 -8.47 15.19
C LEU A 62 24.05 -9.49 15.37
N LYS A 63 24.26 -10.74 14.99
CA LYS A 63 23.30 -11.82 15.22
C LYS A 63 23.03 -12.04 16.71
N GLN A 64 24.07 -12.05 17.53
CA GLN A 64 23.93 -12.16 18.98
C GLN A 64 23.09 -11.02 19.57
N LYS A 65 23.43 -9.76 19.25
CA LYS A 65 22.68 -8.58 19.71
C LYS A 65 21.23 -8.59 19.22
N ALA A 66 20.98 -9.09 18.02
CA ALA A 66 19.64 -9.22 17.48
C ALA A 66 18.82 -10.27 18.26
N SER A 67 19.43 -11.42 18.57
CA SER A 67 18.82 -12.45 19.41
C SER A 67 18.51 -11.95 20.82
N GLU A 68 19.41 -11.18 21.44
CA GLU A 68 19.17 -10.57 22.77
C GLU A 68 17.97 -9.61 22.76
N LYS A 69 17.78 -8.88 21.65
CA LYS A 69 16.62 -7.99 21.44
C LYS A 69 15.36 -8.72 20.95
N GLY A 70 15.44 -10.01 20.65
CA GLY A 70 14.33 -10.79 20.08
C GLY A 70 13.94 -10.38 18.65
N VAL A 71 14.85 -9.77 17.89
CA VAL A 71 14.61 -9.30 16.51
C VAL A 71 15.52 -10.01 15.52
N HIS A 72 15.13 -10.02 14.24
CA HIS A 72 16.01 -10.52 13.18
C HIS A 72 17.20 -9.58 12.97
N TYR A 73 18.39 -10.12 12.68
CA TYR A 73 19.61 -9.31 12.50
C TYR A 73 19.48 -8.25 11.41
N ARG A 74 18.71 -8.53 10.35
CA ARG A 74 18.38 -7.54 9.31
C ARG A 74 17.57 -6.36 9.85
N THR A 75 16.58 -6.62 10.71
CA THR A 75 15.78 -5.56 11.34
C THR A 75 16.65 -4.69 12.24
N LEU A 76 17.56 -5.30 13.00
CA LEU A 76 18.51 -4.56 13.81
C LEU A 76 19.41 -3.66 12.95
N ILE A 77 19.89 -4.16 11.82
CA ILE A 77 20.69 -3.37 10.87
C ILE A 77 19.86 -2.21 10.31
N ASP A 78 18.62 -2.47 9.91
CA ASP A 78 17.72 -1.44 9.39
C ASP A 78 17.48 -0.33 10.44
N THR A 79 17.24 -0.69 11.71
CA THR A 79 17.07 0.29 12.81
C THR A 79 18.32 1.10 13.03
N ILE A 80 19.51 0.46 13.07
CA ILE A 80 20.78 1.19 13.21
C ILE A 80 20.95 2.19 12.07
N LEU A 81 20.74 1.76 10.81
CA LEU A 81 20.88 2.66 9.66
C LEU A 81 19.89 3.83 9.70
N HIS A 82 18.68 3.59 10.18
CA HIS A 82 17.67 4.63 10.35
C HIS A 82 18.06 5.63 11.44
N ASP A 83 18.44 5.14 12.63
CA ASP A 83 18.88 5.97 13.76
C ASP A 83 20.07 6.87 13.35
N TYR A 84 21.04 6.34 12.58
CA TYR A 84 22.18 7.10 12.08
C TYR A 84 21.88 8.06 10.92
N ALA A 85 20.76 7.90 10.21
CA ALA A 85 20.40 8.74 9.07
C ALA A 85 19.45 9.88 9.45
N GLU A 86 18.71 9.76 10.55
CA GLU A 86 17.83 10.80 11.07
C GLU A 86 18.53 11.76 12.06
N GLU A 87 19.68 11.37 12.62
CA GLU A 87 20.56 12.21 13.46
C GLU A 87 21.53 13.06 12.61
#